data_AF-A0A518H6P3-F1
#
_entry.id   AF-A0A518H6P3-F1
#
_cell.length_a   1.000
_cell.length_b   1.000
_cell.length_c   1.000
_cell.angle_alpha   90.00
_cell.angle_beta   90.00
_cell.angle_gamma   90.00
#
_symmetry.space_group_name_H-M   'P 1'
#
loop_
_entity.id
_entity.type
_entity.pdbx_description
1 polymer ?
#
loop_
_entity_poly.entity_id
_entity_poly.type
_entity_poly.pdbx_seq_one_letter_code
_entity_poly.pdbx_strand_id
1 'polypeptide(L)'
;MNWRLRDLVRAGAALGLLFSMAGDSARAQEPIGLPPSPELLGETIDILRAQRSGDLAVEARGAGNDRVRLRIKNTSDRRLHVVLPPGLVASAASGQFQSMGLGAPTNQPEAFGRFESPSPAGLPGFQSIPVSGESTAQAVTVPSGEEVSVSLPAVCLNYGLADPKPADRFELLDVSEYSPDARVQRALRSLATYGTGRRVAQVVMWNVCNGLAIPQVERLSPKLANQWELALAGRFVEALDASTSGELVDPAYLTSGRVFVRVQGEGDLADDASRLADALDGAPLLGLPARVVRGADEPTASGPALYLVVTLTSSTDSQTAGRIAVHGVGRDREWTNGGTAKLALDAPTSSVDAIMLGSGIDRAVASKFVTVRSLGNADGGNRLVVENGLPMTLAGLTLDTAATGGALVPFDGIGVGPLRSAEVLVPAASGRVDSLQLNGL
;
A
#
# COMPACT_ATOMS: atom_id res chain seq x y z
N MET A 1 41.08 48.94 24.61
CA MET A 1 42.48 48.53 24.83
C MET A 1 42.71 47.22 24.07
N ASN A 2 43.53 47.27 23.01
CA ASN A 2 44.23 46.20 22.27
C ASN A 2 43.33 45.10 21.66
N TRP A 3 43.02 44.99 20.35
CA TRP A 3 43.78 45.16 19.10
C TRP A 3 45.13 44.44 19.05
N ARG A 4 45.14 43.28 18.35
CA ARG A 4 46.12 42.77 17.37
C ARG A 4 46.39 41.28 17.54
N LEU A 5 46.00 40.48 16.54
CA LEU A 5 46.82 39.47 15.85
C LEU A 5 45.94 38.69 14.85
N ARG A 6 45.75 39.31 13.69
CA ARG A 6 45.56 38.65 12.39
C ARG A 6 46.80 38.96 11.56
N ASP A 7 47.12 38.04 10.65
CA ASP A 7 48.04 38.15 9.50
C ASP A 7 49.52 37.75 9.69
N LEU A 8 49.84 36.55 9.17
CA LEU A 8 51.08 36.17 8.47
C LEU A 8 50.77 34.81 7.80
N VAL A 9 50.13 34.78 6.62
CA VAL A 9 50.71 34.90 5.26
C VAL A 9 51.62 33.72 4.88
N ARG A 10 51.03 32.84 4.04
CA ARG A 10 51.56 32.27 2.79
C ARG A 10 53.08 32.00 2.69
N ALA A 11 53.45 30.73 2.72
CA ALA A 11 54.55 30.17 1.92
C ALA A 11 54.42 28.65 1.84
N GLY A 12 54.40 28.08 0.63
CA GLY A 12 54.43 26.61 0.47
C GLY A 12 53.86 26.09 -0.84
N ALA A 13 54.30 26.63 -1.98
CA ALA A 13 54.11 26.01 -3.29
C ALA A 13 55.45 25.47 -3.80
N ALA A 14 55.37 24.30 -4.46
CA ALA A 14 56.36 23.68 -5.34
C ALA A 14 57.61 23.03 -4.70
N LEU A 15 57.60 21.69 -4.64
CA LEU A 15 58.62 20.78 -5.22
C LEU A 15 58.38 19.35 -4.72
N GLY A 16 58.09 18.43 -5.64
CA GLY A 16 57.94 17.01 -5.28
C GLY A 16 57.26 16.16 -6.34
N LEU A 17 57.59 16.37 -7.61
CA LEU A 17 57.27 15.47 -8.72
C LEU A 17 58.35 14.38 -8.72
N LEU A 18 58.00 13.11 -8.48
CA LEU A 18 58.54 11.90 -9.13
C LEU A 18 58.10 10.61 -8.40
N PHE A 19 57.65 9.64 -9.20
CA PHE A 19 57.40 8.22 -8.92
C PHE A 19 56.18 7.79 -8.09
N SER A 20 55.07 7.51 -8.78
CA SER A 20 54.33 6.25 -8.63
C SER A 20 53.50 5.96 -9.88
N MET A 21 54.16 5.34 -10.87
CA MET A 21 53.48 4.52 -11.87
C MET A 21 53.13 3.19 -11.21
N ALA A 22 51.90 3.04 -10.73
CA ALA A 22 51.37 1.76 -10.29
C ALA A 22 49.92 1.65 -10.78
N GLY A 23 49.71 0.66 -11.66
CA GLY A 23 48.55 0.46 -12.51
C GLY A 23 47.18 0.68 -11.86
N ASP A 24 46.36 1.43 -12.59
CA ASP A 24 44.91 1.26 -12.60
C ASP A 24 44.61 -0.21 -12.91
N SER A 25 44.32 -0.98 -11.86
CA SER A 25 43.55 -2.19 -12.00
C SER A 25 42.13 -1.74 -12.33
N ALA A 26 41.86 -1.55 -13.62
CA ALA A 26 40.52 -1.62 -14.16
C ALA A 26 39.93 -2.95 -13.67
N ARG A 27 39.11 -2.90 -12.62
CA ARG A 27 38.20 -3.99 -12.31
C ARG A 27 37.28 -4.08 -13.53
N ALA A 28 37.54 -5.10 -14.35
CA ALA A 28 36.59 -5.55 -15.35
C ALA A 28 35.22 -5.62 -14.67
N GLN A 29 34.33 -4.72 -15.07
CA GLN A 29 32.93 -4.81 -14.74
C GLN A 29 32.48 -6.16 -15.28
N GLU A 30 32.12 -7.05 -14.35
CA GLU A 30 31.52 -8.32 -14.66
C GLU A 30 30.39 -8.05 -15.66
N PRO A 31 30.34 -8.76 -16.81
CA PRO A 31 29.31 -8.51 -17.80
C PRO A 31 27.96 -8.59 -17.10
N ILE A 32 27.11 -7.57 -17.30
CA ILE A 32 25.71 -7.61 -16.90
C ILE A 32 25.18 -8.94 -17.43
N GLY A 33 24.94 -9.87 -16.49
CA GLY A 33 24.43 -11.19 -16.81
C GLY A 33 23.17 -11.00 -17.64
N LEU A 34 23.14 -11.65 -18.80
CA LEU A 34 21.93 -11.76 -19.60
C LEU A 34 20.75 -12.11 -18.67
N PRO A 35 19.55 -11.55 -18.89
CA PRO A 35 18.37 -12.01 -18.18
C PRO A 35 18.30 -13.53 -18.30
N PRO A 36 18.03 -14.27 -17.20
CA PRO A 36 18.07 -15.72 -17.22
C PRO A 36 17.22 -16.24 -18.39
N SER A 37 17.80 -17.15 -19.18
CA SER A 37 17.08 -17.82 -20.27
C SER A 37 15.75 -18.39 -19.73
N PRO A 38 14.67 -18.42 -20.54
CA PRO A 38 13.38 -18.97 -20.13
C PRO A 38 13.44 -20.42 -19.61
N GLU A 39 14.49 -21.17 -19.95
CA GLU A 39 14.78 -22.52 -19.46
C GLU A 39 15.29 -22.57 -18.00
N LEU A 40 15.65 -21.43 -17.40
CA LEU A 40 15.98 -21.28 -15.97
C LEU A 40 14.76 -20.86 -15.13
N LEU A 41 13.63 -20.55 -15.77
CA LEU A 41 12.36 -20.30 -15.10
C LEU A 41 11.79 -21.68 -14.74
N GLY A 42 11.69 -21.98 -13.45
CA GLY A 42 11.08 -23.23 -12.98
C GLY A 42 9.63 -23.36 -13.43
N GLU A 43 9.01 -24.50 -13.14
CA GLU A 43 7.57 -24.67 -13.44
C GLU A 43 6.73 -23.83 -12.48
N THR A 44 5.87 -22.95 -13.01
CA THR A 44 4.89 -22.21 -12.20
C THR A 44 3.68 -23.10 -11.90
N ILE A 45 3.40 -23.33 -10.62
CA ILE A 45 2.32 -24.22 -10.18
C ILE A 45 1.55 -23.63 -8.99
N ASP A 46 0.24 -23.84 -8.99
CA ASP A 46 -0.63 -23.49 -7.86
C ASP A 46 -0.35 -24.39 -6.64
N ILE A 47 -0.27 -23.80 -5.45
CA ILE A 47 0.08 -24.53 -4.22
C ILE A 47 -0.87 -25.70 -3.90
N LEU A 48 -2.19 -25.53 -4.11
CA LEU A 48 -3.16 -26.58 -3.82
C LEU A 48 -3.10 -27.68 -4.87
N ARG A 49 -2.90 -27.31 -6.14
CA ARG A 49 -2.67 -28.29 -7.21
C ARG A 49 -1.41 -29.11 -6.97
N ALA A 50 -0.30 -28.46 -6.62
CA ALA A 50 0.98 -29.09 -6.37
C ALA A 50 0.96 -29.99 -5.11
N GLN A 51 0.21 -29.59 -4.08
CA GLN A 51 -0.01 -30.42 -2.89
C GLN A 51 -0.81 -31.68 -3.24
N ARG A 52 -1.86 -31.57 -4.08
CA ARG A 52 -2.68 -32.72 -4.50
C ARG A 52 -1.93 -33.68 -5.43
N SER A 53 -1.04 -33.19 -6.29
CA SER A 53 -0.20 -34.03 -7.15
C SER A 53 0.97 -34.70 -6.40
N GLY A 54 1.28 -34.24 -5.18
CA GLY A 54 2.42 -34.74 -4.40
C GLY A 54 3.77 -34.11 -4.78
N ASP A 55 3.76 -33.02 -5.57
CA ASP A 55 4.96 -32.25 -5.93
C ASP A 55 5.43 -31.32 -4.80
N LEU A 56 4.52 -30.99 -3.88
CA LEU A 56 4.81 -30.24 -2.66
C LEU A 56 4.27 -30.95 -1.43
N ALA A 57 5.07 -30.96 -0.36
CA ALA A 57 4.58 -31.20 1.00
C ALA A 57 4.43 -29.84 1.71
N VAL A 58 3.19 -29.51 2.09
CA VAL A 58 2.85 -28.23 2.73
C VAL A 58 2.42 -28.47 4.17
N GLU A 59 3.02 -27.75 5.11
CA GLU A 59 2.61 -27.72 6.51
C GLU A 59 2.21 -26.30 6.90
N ALA A 60 0.96 -26.10 7.30
CA ALA A 60 0.45 -24.82 7.80
C ALA A 60 0.32 -24.84 9.33
N ARG A 61 0.89 -23.84 10.00
CA ARG A 61 0.85 -23.70 11.47
C ARG A 61 0.48 -22.29 11.90
N GLY A 62 -0.20 -22.21 13.04
CA GLY A 62 -0.55 -20.92 13.66
C GLY A 62 0.68 -20.14 14.06
N ALA A 63 0.64 -18.82 13.97
CA ALA A 63 1.72 -17.95 14.39
C ALA A 63 1.21 -16.70 15.13
N GLY A 64 0.20 -16.89 15.98
CA GLY A 64 -0.52 -15.80 16.64
C GLY A 64 -1.84 -15.47 15.92
N ASN A 65 -2.48 -14.39 16.34
CA ASN A 65 -3.82 -14.02 15.86
C ASN A 65 -3.86 -13.45 14.44
N ASP A 66 -2.70 -13.15 13.86
CA ASP A 66 -2.59 -12.37 12.64
C ASP A 66 -1.73 -13.03 11.56
N ARG A 67 -1.14 -14.21 11.83
CA ARG A 67 -0.30 -14.92 10.87
C ARG A 67 -0.44 -16.43 10.91
N VAL A 68 -0.21 -17.02 9.74
CA VAL A 68 -0.02 -18.45 9.54
C VAL A 68 1.33 -18.66 8.90
N ARG A 69 2.13 -19.59 9.43
CA ARG A 69 3.41 -20.00 8.87
C ARG A 69 3.20 -21.22 7.99
N LEU A 70 3.55 -21.10 6.71
CA LEU A 70 3.61 -22.20 5.77
C LEU A 70 5.05 -22.69 5.63
N ARG A 71 5.26 -23.98 5.78
CA ARG A 71 6.47 -24.68 5.32
C ARG A 71 6.15 -25.41 4.05
N ILE A 72 6.86 -25.08 2.99
CA ILE A 72 6.64 -25.61 1.65
C ILE A 72 7.91 -26.36 1.27
N LYS A 73 7.82 -27.69 1.24
CA LYS A 73 8.91 -28.56 0.81
C LYS A 73 8.64 -29.06 -0.60
N ASN A 74 9.58 -28.83 -1.49
CA ASN A 74 9.52 -29.36 -2.85
C ASN A 74 9.97 -30.82 -2.87
N THR A 75 9.05 -31.71 -3.22
CA THR A 75 9.28 -33.16 -3.30
C THR A 75 9.56 -33.63 -4.72
N SER A 76 9.43 -32.74 -5.71
CA SER A 76 9.81 -32.99 -7.10
C SER A 76 11.33 -32.82 -7.33
N ASP A 77 11.78 -33.21 -8.52
CA ASP A 77 13.14 -33.07 -9.04
C ASP A 77 13.37 -31.74 -9.78
N ARG A 78 12.37 -30.86 -9.82
CA ARG A 78 12.37 -29.61 -10.59
C ARG A 78 12.24 -28.40 -9.68
N ARG A 79 12.77 -27.26 -10.10
CA ARG A 79 12.52 -25.98 -9.42
C ARG A 79 11.06 -25.57 -9.66
N LEU A 80 10.35 -25.22 -8.58
CA LEU A 80 8.95 -24.81 -8.65
C LEU A 80 8.80 -23.34 -8.26
N HIS A 81 7.97 -22.60 -9.01
CA HIS A 81 7.47 -21.29 -8.66
C HIS A 81 6.03 -21.44 -8.15
N VAL A 82 5.88 -21.49 -6.84
CA VAL A 82 4.62 -21.86 -6.18
C VAL A 82 3.74 -20.63 -6.01
N VAL A 83 2.62 -20.58 -6.72
CA VAL A 83 1.62 -19.52 -6.62
C VAL A 83 0.67 -19.79 -5.46
N LEU A 84 0.43 -18.76 -4.63
CA LEU A 84 -0.60 -18.78 -3.59
C LEU A 84 -1.85 -18.05 -4.08
N PRO A 85 -2.94 -18.73 -4.47
CA PRO A 85 -4.11 -18.09 -5.04
C PRO A 85 -4.87 -17.22 -4.01
N PRO A 86 -5.64 -16.22 -4.46
CA PRO A 86 -6.55 -15.51 -3.56
C PRO A 86 -7.66 -16.46 -3.07
N GLY A 87 -8.07 -16.32 -1.81
CA GLY A 87 -9.09 -17.20 -1.22
C GLY A 87 -8.52 -18.45 -0.53
N LEU A 88 -7.23 -18.50 -0.22
CA LEU A 88 -6.68 -19.59 0.60
C LEU A 88 -7.20 -19.54 2.04
N VAL A 89 -7.50 -20.71 2.58
CA VAL A 89 -7.94 -20.91 3.96
C VAL A 89 -7.02 -21.92 4.63
N ALA A 90 -6.49 -21.57 5.80
CA ALA A 90 -5.91 -22.53 6.74
C ALA A 90 -7.03 -23.01 7.65
N SER A 91 -7.61 -24.15 7.32
CA SER A 91 -8.72 -24.78 8.06
C SER A 91 -8.19 -25.64 9.19
N ALA A 92 -8.86 -25.62 10.32
CA ALA A 92 -8.53 -26.49 11.45
C ALA A 92 -8.48 -27.96 11.01
N ALA A 93 -7.39 -28.66 11.35
CA ALA A 93 -7.36 -30.12 11.27
C ALA A 93 -8.33 -30.73 12.30
N SER A 94 -8.76 -31.98 12.08
CA SER A 94 -9.72 -32.68 12.94
C SER A 94 -9.41 -32.51 14.45
N GLY A 95 -10.35 -31.95 15.20
CA GLY A 95 -10.22 -31.68 16.65
C GLY A 95 -9.96 -30.22 17.01
N GLN A 96 -9.70 -29.35 16.04
CA GLN A 96 -9.68 -27.89 16.18
C GLN A 96 -10.93 -27.26 15.55
N PHE A 97 -11.32 -26.07 16.01
CA PHE A 97 -12.51 -25.35 15.50
C PHE A 97 -12.18 -24.04 14.78
N GLN A 98 -10.90 -23.63 14.75
CA GLN A 98 -10.49 -22.33 14.24
C GLN A 98 -9.97 -22.43 12.81
N SER A 99 -10.43 -21.54 11.93
CA SER A 99 -9.96 -21.41 10.57
C SER A 99 -9.52 -19.98 10.29
N MET A 100 -8.55 -19.83 9.39
CA MET A 100 -7.92 -18.54 9.06
C MET A 100 -7.97 -18.29 7.56
N GLY A 101 -8.45 -17.12 7.15
CA GLY A 101 -8.32 -16.63 5.78
C GLY A 101 -6.92 -16.08 5.57
N LEU A 102 -6.26 -16.46 4.48
CA LEU A 102 -4.86 -16.12 4.24
C LEU A 102 -4.73 -14.96 3.26
N GLY A 103 -3.86 -14.02 3.62
CA GLY A 103 -3.45 -12.90 2.77
C GLY A 103 -2.22 -13.25 1.92
N ALA A 104 -1.56 -12.21 1.41
CA ALA A 104 -0.45 -12.36 0.49
C ALA A 104 0.92 -12.43 1.22
N PRO A 105 1.88 -13.25 0.76
CA PRO A 105 3.17 -13.47 1.44
C PRO A 105 4.09 -12.25 1.54
N THR A 106 4.01 -11.30 0.63
CA THR A 106 4.94 -10.15 0.60
C THR A 106 4.52 -9.00 1.50
N ASN A 107 3.36 -9.11 2.14
CA ASN A 107 2.74 -8.02 2.87
C ASN A 107 3.40 -7.73 4.22
N GLN A 108 3.29 -6.46 4.61
CA GLN A 108 3.54 -6.02 5.98
C GLN A 108 2.48 -6.58 6.95
N PRO A 109 2.77 -6.65 8.27
CA PRO A 109 1.85 -7.23 9.25
C PRO A 109 0.45 -6.59 9.33
N GLU A 110 0.35 -5.30 9.00
CA GLU A 110 -0.94 -4.59 9.01
C GLU A 110 -1.71 -4.73 7.69
N ALA A 111 -1.12 -5.33 6.66
CA ALA A 111 -1.70 -5.48 5.33
C ALA A 111 -2.31 -6.88 5.11
N PHE A 112 -3.48 -6.93 4.50
CA PHE A 112 -4.12 -8.16 4.06
C PHE A 112 -4.43 -8.09 2.56
N GLY A 113 -4.01 -9.09 1.78
CA GLY A 113 -4.24 -9.19 0.32
C GLY A 113 -3.19 -8.52 -0.57
N ARG A 114 -3.29 -8.64 -1.88
CA ARG A 114 -2.19 -8.34 -2.81
C ARG A 114 -2.08 -6.89 -3.25
N PHE A 115 -3.10 -6.06 -2.98
CA PHE A 115 -3.17 -4.68 -3.44
C PHE A 115 -3.07 -4.56 -4.97
N GLU A 116 -3.67 -5.52 -5.69
CA GLU A 116 -3.77 -5.45 -7.14
C GLU A 116 -4.63 -4.23 -7.52
N SER A 117 -4.01 -3.24 -8.16
CA SER A 117 -4.69 -2.03 -8.60
C SER A 117 -5.67 -2.35 -9.72
N PRO A 118 -6.95 -1.95 -9.63
CA PRO A 118 -7.93 -2.16 -10.69
C PRO A 118 -7.77 -1.20 -11.89
N SER A 119 -6.72 -0.37 -11.91
CA SER A 119 -6.52 0.68 -12.93
C SER A 119 -5.85 0.11 -14.19
N PRO A 120 -6.28 0.49 -15.41
CA PRO A 120 -5.70 -0.02 -16.64
C PRO A 120 -4.23 0.39 -16.80
N ALA A 121 -3.38 -0.58 -17.15
CA ALA A 121 -1.98 -0.36 -17.49
C ALA A 121 -1.86 0.53 -18.74
N GLY A 122 -1.11 1.64 -18.67
CA GLY A 122 -0.62 2.30 -19.90
C GLY A 122 -0.62 3.83 -20.01
N LEU A 123 -0.71 4.64 -18.94
CA LEU A 123 -0.55 6.11 -19.06
C LEU A 123 0.87 6.57 -18.65
N PRO A 124 1.66 7.18 -19.56
CA PRO A 124 3.00 7.66 -19.23
C PRO A 124 3.02 9.14 -18.80
N GLY A 125 3.54 9.42 -17.59
CA GLY A 125 3.95 10.76 -17.12
C GLY A 125 3.28 11.14 -15.79
N PHE A 126 4.08 11.44 -14.75
CA PHE A 126 3.67 11.57 -13.34
C PHE A 126 2.71 10.48 -12.89
N GLN A 127 3.32 9.32 -12.70
CA GLN A 127 2.64 8.06 -12.50
C GLN A 127 2.57 7.77 -11.00
N SER A 128 1.37 7.62 -10.44
CA SER A 128 1.16 6.46 -9.56
C SER A 128 1.34 5.25 -10.49
N ILE A 129 2.57 4.75 -10.64
CA ILE A 129 2.90 3.72 -11.63
C ILE A 129 2.00 2.50 -11.38
N PRO A 130 1.09 2.10 -12.30
CA PRO A 130 0.75 0.69 -12.38
C PRO A 130 1.99 0.02 -12.96
N VAL A 131 2.75 -0.64 -12.09
CA VAL A 131 3.83 -1.51 -12.54
C VAL A 131 3.18 -2.55 -13.42
N SER A 132 3.68 -2.65 -14.65
CA SER A 132 3.61 -3.78 -15.57
C SER A 132 2.50 -4.80 -15.26
N GLY A 133 1.47 -4.83 -16.12
CA GLY A 133 0.41 -5.84 -16.11
C GLY A 133 0.86 -7.27 -16.44
N GLU A 134 1.88 -7.77 -15.76
CA GLU A 134 1.91 -9.17 -15.36
C GLU A 134 1.44 -9.19 -13.91
N SER A 135 0.28 -9.81 -13.68
CA SER A 135 0.01 -10.46 -12.40
C SER A 135 1.20 -11.40 -12.15
N THR A 136 2.27 -10.87 -11.54
CA THR A 136 3.27 -11.68 -10.84
C THR A 136 2.51 -12.26 -9.69
N ALA A 137 1.80 -13.36 -9.98
CA ALA A 137 1.22 -14.21 -8.97
C ALA A 137 2.32 -14.39 -7.94
N GLN A 138 2.10 -13.89 -6.71
CA GLN A 138 3.14 -13.83 -5.68
C GLN A 138 3.63 -15.26 -5.45
N ALA A 139 4.72 -15.60 -6.13
CA ALA A 139 5.17 -16.96 -6.29
C ALA A 139 6.38 -17.16 -5.39
N VAL A 140 6.31 -18.20 -4.57
CA VAL A 140 7.41 -18.62 -3.72
C VAL A 140 8.25 -19.58 -4.54
N THR A 141 9.51 -19.21 -4.81
CA THR A 141 10.43 -20.12 -5.50
C THR A 141 10.95 -21.15 -4.53
N VAL A 142 10.68 -22.43 -4.78
CA VAL A 142 11.15 -23.55 -3.96
C VAL A 142 12.04 -24.44 -4.83
N PRO A 143 13.37 -24.42 -4.62
CA PRO A 143 14.28 -25.30 -5.36
C PRO A 143 13.95 -26.78 -5.12
N SER A 144 14.36 -27.64 -6.05
CA SER A 144 14.17 -29.10 -5.95
C SER A 144 14.72 -29.64 -4.62
N GLY A 145 13.92 -30.42 -3.90
CA GLY A 145 14.30 -31.05 -2.62
C GLY A 145 14.41 -30.11 -1.41
N GLU A 146 14.32 -28.80 -1.61
CA GLU A 146 14.47 -27.79 -0.56
C GLU A 146 13.14 -27.45 0.13
N GLU A 147 13.24 -26.88 1.33
CA GLU A 147 12.11 -26.37 2.10
C GLU A 147 12.23 -24.85 2.29
N VAL A 148 11.13 -24.13 2.04
CA VAL A 148 11.03 -22.70 2.29
C VAL A 148 9.92 -22.45 3.30
N SER A 149 10.19 -21.59 4.28
CA SER A 149 9.20 -21.14 5.26
C SER A 149 8.73 -19.73 4.91
N VAL A 150 7.42 -19.55 4.80
CA VAL A 150 6.78 -18.26 4.49
C VAL A 150 5.74 -17.93 5.56
N SER A 151 5.69 -16.67 5.98
CA SER A 151 4.72 -16.20 6.98
C SER A 151 3.67 -15.34 6.29
N LEU A 152 2.42 -15.80 6.28
CA LEU A 152 1.31 -15.09 5.65
C LEU A 152 0.54 -14.28 6.68
N PRO A 153 0.10 -13.05 6.37
CA PRO A 153 -0.95 -12.39 7.12
C PRO A 153 -2.23 -13.24 7.09
N ALA A 154 -2.97 -13.20 8.19
CA ALA A 154 -4.18 -14.00 8.34
C ALA A 154 -5.26 -13.24 9.11
N VAL A 155 -6.51 -13.59 8.85
CA VAL A 155 -7.68 -13.13 9.58
C VAL A 155 -8.50 -14.32 10.07
N CYS A 156 -9.01 -14.24 11.30
CA CYS A 156 -9.84 -15.27 11.89
C CYS A 156 -11.19 -15.37 11.18
N LEU A 157 -11.59 -16.56 10.74
CA LEU A 157 -12.90 -16.81 10.13
C LEU A 157 -13.98 -17.18 11.16
N ASN A 158 -13.55 -17.51 12.38
CA ASN A 158 -14.41 -17.92 13.48
C ASN A 158 -14.25 -16.94 14.66
N TYR A 159 -15.29 -16.15 14.93
CA TYR A 159 -15.32 -15.27 16.09
C TYR A 159 -15.36 -16.06 17.42
N GLY A 160 -14.71 -15.53 18.45
CA GLY A 160 -14.81 -16.04 19.83
C GLY A 160 -13.90 -17.23 20.15
N LEU A 161 -13.10 -17.71 19.19
CA LEU A 161 -12.09 -18.73 19.43
C LEU A 161 -10.77 -18.12 19.88
N ALA A 162 -9.97 -18.90 20.62
CA ALA A 162 -8.65 -18.49 21.08
C ALA A 162 -7.69 -18.29 19.89
N ASP A 163 -6.64 -17.48 20.08
CA ASP A 163 -5.64 -17.25 19.04
C ASP A 163 -4.84 -18.52 18.73
N PRO A 164 -4.51 -18.79 17.45
CA PRO A 164 -3.83 -20.00 17.07
C PRO A 164 -2.35 -19.93 17.46
N LYS A 165 -1.85 -21.03 18.01
CA LYS A 165 -0.49 -21.19 18.52
C LYS A 165 0.37 -21.93 17.49
N PRO A 166 1.71 -21.86 17.62
CA PRO A 166 2.64 -22.66 16.78
C PRO A 166 2.45 -24.17 16.84
N ALA A 167 1.74 -24.68 17.85
CA ALA A 167 1.38 -26.09 17.94
C ALA A 167 0.15 -26.45 17.09
N ASP A 168 -0.68 -25.46 16.74
CA ASP A 168 -1.91 -25.67 16.00
C ASP A 168 -1.60 -25.87 14.52
N ARG A 169 -2.14 -26.94 13.94
CA ARG A 169 -1.89 -27.37 12.56
C ARG A 169 -3.14 -27.21 11.73
N PHE A 170 -2.95 -26.70 10.52
CA PHE A 170 -4.05 -26.42 9.61
C PHE A 170 -3.88 -27.22 8.32
N GLU A 171 -5.02 -27.57 7.74
CA GLU A 171 -5.11 -28.02 6.35
C GLU A 171 -5.33 -26.81 5.45
N LEU A 172 -4.56 -26.74 4.36
CA LEU A 172 -4.68 -25.65 3.40
C LEU A 172 -5.75 -26.02 2.36
N LEU A 173 -6.77 -25.17 2.23
CA LEU A 173 -7.92 -25.35 1.36
C LEU A 173 -8.16 -24.10 0.52
N ASP A 174 -8.86 -24.26 -0.60
CA ASP A 174 -9.53 -23.12 -1.26
C ASP A 174 -10.80 -22.75 -0.47
N VAL A 175 -11.19 -21.47 -0.50
CA VAL A 175 -12.40 -20.98 0.19
C VAL A 175 -13.68 -21.70 -0.27
N SER A 176 -13.74 -22.19 -1.51
CA SER A 176 -14.87 -22.97 -2.01
C SER A 176 -14.95 -24.38 -1.40
N GLU A 177 -13.82 -24.95 -1.01
CA GLU A 177 -13.75 -26.22 -0.26
C GLU A 177 -14.09 -25.99 1.23
N TYR A 178 -13.80 -24.78 1.75
CA TYR A 178 -14.09 -24.40 3.14
C TYR A 178 -15.57 -24.04 3.39
N SER A 179 -16.19 -23.25 2.51
CA SER A 179 -17.56 -22.76 2.70
C SER A 179 -18.33 -22.76 1.38
N PRO A 180 -19.57 -23.29 1.34
CA PRO A 180 -20.43 -23.22 0.16
C PRO A 180 -21.06 -21.84 -0.05
N ASP A 181 -20.92 -20.91 0.91
CA ASP A 181 -21.51 -19.57 0.80
C ASP A 181 -20.70 -18.70 -0.18
N ALA A 182 -21.30 -18.40 -1.34
CA ALA A 182 -20.73 -17.54 -2.37
C ALA A 182 -20.35 -16.14 -1.83
N ARG A 183 -21.04 -15.64 -0.80
CA ARG A 183 -20.73 -14.37 -0.15
C ARG A 183 -19.40 -14.42 0.60
N VAL A 184 -19.15 -15.52 1.33
CA VAL A 184 -17.86 -15.76 2.03
C VAL A 184 -16.74 -15.93 1.01
N GLN A 185 -16.96 -16.72 -0.04
CA GLN A 185 -15.99 -16.94 -1.10
C GLN A 185 -15.60 -15.62 -1.78
N ARG A 186 -16.59 -14.82 -2.19
CA ARG A 186 -16.37 -13.52 -2.85
C ARG A 186 -15.66 -12.54 -1.92
N ALA A 187 -16.06 -12.47 -0.66
CA ALA A 187 -15.43 -11.58 0.31
C ALA A 187 -13.94 -11.90 0.48
N LEU A 188 -13.60 -13.15 0.77
CA LEU A 188 -12.21 -13.54 1.03
C LEU A 188 -11.34 -13.39 -0.23
N ARG A 189 -11.83 -13.81 -1.41
CA ARG A 189 -11.10 -13.62 -2.67
C ARG A 189 -10.86 -12.14 -2.95
N SER A 190 -11.88 -11.29 -2.82
CA SER A 190 -11.76 -9.85 -3.08
C SER A 190 -10.82 -9.14 -2.11
N LEU A 191 -10.89 -9.45 -0.82
CA LEU A 191 -9.96 -8.92 0.17
C LEU A 191 -8.52 -9.40 -0.11
N ALA A 192 -8.34 -10.67 -0.49
CA ALA A 192 -7.04 -11.22 -0.84
C ALA A 192 -6.47 -10.65 -2.17
N THR A 193 -7.33 -10.22 -3.09
CA THR A 193 -6.94 -9.61 -4.38
C THR A 193 -6.68 -8.11 -4.24
N TYR A 194 -7.69 -7.32 -3.86
CA TYR A 194 -7.61 -5.86 -3.85
C TYR A 194 -6.83 -5.28 -2.66
N GLY A 195 -6.62 -6.07 -1.63
CA GLY A 195 -5.92 -5.66 -0.42
C GLY A 195 -6.72 -4.69 0.45
N THR A 196 -6.39 -4.63 1.74
CA THR A 196 -6.84 -3.63 2.72
C THR A 196 -6.02 -3.75 4.01
N GLY A 197 -6.25 -2.88 5.00
CA GLY A 197 -5.76 -3.08 6.35
C GLY A 197 -6.35 -4.36 6.97
N ARG A 198 -5.53 -5.14 7.66
CA ARG A 198 -5.90 -6.42 8.28
C ARG A 198 -7.10 -6.32 9.22
N ARG A 199 -7.26 -5.19 9.91
CA ARG A 199 -8.40 -4.94 10.82
C ARG A 199 -9.71 -4.78 10.06
N VAL A 200 -9.68 -4.08 8.92
CA VAL A 200 -10.83 -3.97 8.00
C VAL A 200 -11.20 -5.36 7.50
N ALA A 201 -10.23 -6.13 7.00
CA ALA A 201 -10.44 -7.52 6.59
C ALA A 201 -11.01 -8.39 7.72
N GLN A 202 -10.50 -8.26 8.94
CA GLN A 202 -10.99 -9.02 10.10
C GLN A 202 -12.45 -8.72 10.43
N VAL A 203 -12.85 -7.43 10.41
CA VAL A 203 -14.24 -7.02 10.65
C VAL A 203 -15.15 -7.55 9.54
N VAL A 204 -14.73 -7.45 8.28
CA VAL A 204 -15.48 -8.00 7.13
C VAL A 204 -15.66 -9.50 7.27
N MET A 205 -14.59 -10.26 7.58
CA MET A 205 -14.67 -11.72 7.68
C MET A 205 -15.59 -12.17 8.82
N TRP A 206 -15.60 -11.47 9.96
CA TRP A 206 -16.58 -11.76 11.02
C TRP A 206 -18.01 -11.39 10.65
N ASN A 207 -18.20 -10.33 9.85
CA ASN A 207 -19.53 -10.00 9.34
C ASN A 207 -20.07 -11.10 8.41
N VAL A 208 -19.25 -11.58 7.48
CA VAL A 208 -19.70 -12.54 6.46
C VAL A 208 -19.74 -13.97 6.99
N CYS A 209 -18.76 -14.42 7.77
CA CYS A 209 -18.70 -15.80 8.27
C CYS A 209 -19.53 -16.03 9.53
N ASN A 210 -19.73 -15.00 10.37
CA ASN A 210 -20.38 -15.17 11.67
C ASN A 210 -21.66 -14.34 11.83
N GLY A 211 -22.05 -13.57 10.80
CA GLY A 211 -23.24 -12.72 10.84
C GLY A 211 -23.15 -11.56 11.82
N LEU A 212 -21.94 -11.19 12.27
CA LEU A 212 -21.76 -10.10 13.22
C LEU A 212 -21.88 -8.75 12.51
N ALA A 213 -22.97 -8.03 12.78
CA ALA A 213 -23.13 -6.67 12.30
C ALA A 213 -22.00 -5.78 12.85
N ILE A 214 -21.58 -4.78 12.08
CA ILE A 214 -20.44 -3.90 12.46
C ILE A 214 -20.64 -3.23 13.82
N PRO A 215 -21.84 -2.72 14.18
CA PRO A 215 -22.08 -2.21 15.54
C PRO A 215 -21.94 -3.27 16.63
N GLN A 216 -22.18 -4.55 16.32
CA GLN A 216 -21.94 -5.64 17.26
C GLN A 216 -20.42 -5.88 17.43
N VAL A 217 -19.64 -5.86 16.34
CA VAL A 217 -18.18 -6.00 16.39
C VAL A 217 -17.55 -4.88 17.23
N GLU A 218 -17.99 -3.63 17.04
CA GLU A 218 -17.54 -2.48 17.84
C GLU A 218 -17.78 -2.69 19.34
N ARG A 219 -18.98 -3.18 19.72
CA ARG A 219 -19.31 -3.44 21.14
C ARG A 219 -18.52 -4.61 21.72
N LEU A 220 -18.38 -5.69 20.95
CA LEU A 220 -17.76 -6.93 21.40
C LEU A 220 -16.22 -6.89 21.35
N SER A 221 -15.65 -6.03 20.51
CA SER A 221 -14.21 -5.93 20.27
C SER A 221 -13.78 -4.48 20.02
N PRO A 222 -13.99 -3.55 20.98
CA PRO A 222 -13.80 -2.12 20.78
C PRO A 222 -12.35 -1.70 20.48
N LYS A 223 -11.37 -2.58 20.75
CA LYS A 223 -9.95 -2.33 20.45
C LYS A 223 -9.50 -2.87 19.08
N LEU A 224 -10.36 -3.61 18.39
CA LEU A 224 -10.02 -4.23 17.11
C LEU A 224 -9.85 -3.18 16.02
N ALA A 225 -10.84 -2.32 15.84
CA ALA A 225 -10.92 -1.37 14.74
C ALA A 225 -11.41 0.00 15.25
N ASN A 226 -10.87 1.08 14.69
CA ASN A 226 -11.37 2.44 14.93
C ASN A 226 -12.58 2.75 14.02
N GLN A 227 -13.22 3.90 14.23
CA GLN A 227 -14.42 4.29 13.49
C GLN A 227 -14.25 4.35 11.96
N TRP A 228 -13.05 4.71 11.48
CA TRP A 228 -12.74 4.77 10.05
C TRP A 228 -12.59 3.36 9.48
N GLU A 229 -11.86 2.49 10.17
CA GLU A 229 -11.72 1.07 9.81
C GLU A 229 -13.09 0.35 9.80
N LEU A 230 -13.97 0.65 10.76
CA LEU A 230 -15.34 0.14 10.79
C LEU A 230 -16.18 0.66 9.61
N ALA A 231 -16.00 1.92 9.22
CA ALA A 231 -16.68 2.51 8.08
C ALA A 231 -16.22 1.90 6.75
N LEU A 232 -14.91 1.63 6.61
CA LEU A 232 -14.32 0.96 5.44
C LEU A 232 -14.83 -0.48 5.32
N ALA A 233 -14.90 -1.20 6.45
CA ALA A 233 -15.48 -2.54 6.49
C ALA A 233 -16.96 -2.54 6.08
N GLY A 234 -17.73 -1.56 6.57
CA GLY A 234 -19.14 -1.38 6.18
C GLY A 234 -19.29 -1.12 4.70
N ARG A 235 -18.44 -0.27 4.15
CA ARG A 235 -18.45 0.03 2.73
C ARG A 235 -18.11 -1.20 1.88
N PHE A 236 -17.13 -2.01 2.29
CA PHE A 236 -16.83 -3.26 1.61
C PHE A 236 -18.02 -4.22 1.63
N VAL A 237 -18.70 -4.34 2.77
CA VAL A 237 -19.90 -5.19 2.89
C VAL A 237 -21.04 -4.70 1.97
N GLU A 238 -21.29 -3.39 1.91
CA GLU A 238 -22.25 -2.81 0.96
C GLU A 238 -21.87 -3.14 -0.50
N ALA A 239 -20.59 -3.01 -0.86
CA ALA A 239 -20.10 -3.32 -2.20
C ALA A 239 -20.22 -4.82 -2.52
N LEU A 240 -19.96 -5.68 -1.53
CA LEU A 240 -20.12 -7.12 -1.62
C LEU A 240 -21.57 -7.52 -1.90
N ASP A 241 -22.51 -6.91 -1.17
CA ASP A 241 -23.94 -7.20 -1.30
C ASP A 241 -24.53 -6.61 -2.60
N ALA A 242 -23.96 -5.50 -3.11
CA ALA A 242 -24.32 -4.94 -4.41
C ALA A 242 -23.73 -5.74 -5.60
N SER A 243 -22.62 -6.45 -5.38
CA SER A 243 -21.96 -7.27 -6.40
C SER A 243 -22.66 -8.62 -6.54
N THR A 244 -23.62 -8.70 -7.47
CA THR A 244 -24.49 -9.88 -7.64
C THR A 244 -23.91 -10.96 -8.55
N SER A 245 -22.91 -10.64 -9.38
CA SER A 245 -22.28 -11.57 -10.32
C SER A 245 -20.76 -11.58 -10.18
N GLY A 246 -20.15 -12.75 -10.37
CA GLY A 246 -18.70 -12.93 -10.35
C GLY A 246 -18.12 -13.41 -9.01
N GLU A 247 -16.85 -13.78 -9.06
CA GLU A 247 -16.06 -14.27 -7.91
C GLU A 247 -15.48 -13.14 -7.05
N LEU A 248 -15.45 -11.91 -7.57
CA LEU A 248 -14.92 -10.73 -6.89
C LEU A 248 -15.98 -9.62 -6.75
N VAL A 249 -15.78 -8.74 -5.78
CA VAL A 249 -16.51 -7.46 -5.68
C VAL A 249 -16.14 -6.58 -6.86
N ASP A 250 -17.12 -5.92 -7.47
CA ASP A 250 -16.82 -4.99 -8.56
C ASP A 250 -15.98 -3.80 -8.02
N PRO A 251 -14.76 -3.60 -8.51
CA PRO A 251 -13.83 -2.60 -7.99
C PRO A 251 -14.37 -1.17 -8.14
N ALA A 252 -15.29 -0.92 -9.08
CA ALA A 252 -15.91 0.39 -9.24
C ALA A 252 -16.65 0.83 -7.97
N TYR A 253 -17.25 -0.09 -7.20
CA TYR A 253 -17.89 0.23 -5.92
C TYR A 253 -16.89 0.67 -4.85
N LEU A 254 -15.64 0.21 -4.95
CA LEU A 254 -14.57 0.46 -3.99
C LEU A 254 -13.82 1.76 -4.29
N THR A 255 -13.59 2.07 -5.57
CA THR A 255 -12.77 3.22 -5.99
C THR A 255 -13.57 4.47 -6.32
N SER A 256 -14.82 4.33 -6.81
CA SER A 256 -15.61 5.48 -7.26
C SER A 256 -16.13 6.32 -6.08
N GLY A 257 -16.09 7.64 -6.24
CA GLY A 257 -16.62 8.59 -5.25
C GLY A 257 -15.86 8.54 -3.91
N ARG A 258 -14.53 8.38 -3.98
CA ARG A 258 -13.64 8.35 -2.80
C ARG A 258 -12.80 9.60 -2.64
N VAL A 259 -12.45 10.27 -3.72
CA VAL A 259 -11.71 11.53 -3.69
C VAL A 259 -12.55 12.58 -4.40
N PHE A 260 -13.01 13.56 -3.64
CA PHE A 260 -13.69 14.73 -4.15
C PHE A 260 -12.73 15.90 -4.14
N VAL A 261 -12.71 16.70 -5.20
CA VAL A 261 -11.84 17.87 -5.30
C VAL A 261 -12.62 19.10 -5.71
N ARG A 262 -12.36 20.21 -5.01
CA ARG A 262 -12.84 21.53 -5.38
C ARG A 262 -11.64 22.45 -5.55
N VAL A 263 -11.47 23.02 -6.73
CA VAL A 263 -10.41 24.00 -7.00
C VAL A 263 -11.03 25.39 -7.06
N GLN A 264 -10.44 26.33 -6.33
CA GLN A 264 -10.87 27.73 -6.23
C GLN A 264 -9.65 28.64 -6.36
N GLY A 265 -9.84 29.81 -6.96
CA GLY A 265 -8.79 30.83 -7.09
C GLY A 265 -9.19 32.10 -6.37
N GLU A 266 -8.23 32.74 -5.70
CA GLU A 266 -8.40 34.08 -5.12
C GLU A 266 -8.08 35.15 -6.19
N GLY A 267 -8.94 36.17 -6.29
CA GLY A 267 -8.75 37.29 -7.23
C GLY A 267 -8.71 36.83 -8.69
N ASP A 268 -7.64 37.20 -9.39
CA ASP A 268 -7.48 36.97 -10.83
C ASP A 268 -7.24 35.48 -11.18
N LEU A 269 -7.09 34.59 -10.19
CA LEU A 269 -6.87 33.16 -10.39
C LEU A 269 -8.16 32.35 -10.57
N ALA A 270 -9.33 32.98 -10.55
CA ALA A 270 -10.63 32.29 -10.61
C ALA A 270 -10.81 31.48 -11.91
N ASP A 271 -10.46 32.05 -13.06
CA ASP A 271 -10.60 31.39 -14.36
C ASP A 271 -9.63 30.21 -14.50
N ASP A 272 -8.39 30.39 -14.04
CA ASP A 272 -7.40 29.32 -13.98
C ASP A 272 -7.83 28.18 -13.08
N ALA A 273 -8.39 28.48 -11.91
CA ALA A 273 -8.91 27.48 -11.00
C ALA A 273 -10.06 26.67 -11.63
N SER A 274 -10.94 27.31 -12.39
CA SER A 274 -12.00 26.60 -13.12
C SER A 274 -11.44 25.67 -14.19
N ARG A 275 -10.50 26.15 -15.00
CA ARG A 275 -9.81 25.34 -16.02
C ARG A 275 -9.11 24.13 -15.40
N LEU A 276 -8.41 24.32 -14.29
CA LEU A 276 -7.73 23.26 -13.57
C LEU A 276 -8.70 22.28 -12.92
N ALA A 277 -9.85 22.77 -12.39
CA ALA A 277 -10.91 21.91 -11.90
C ALA A 277 -11.43 20.99 -13.02
N ASP A 278 -11.75 21.53 -14.19
CA ASP A 278 -12.23 20.75 -15.34
C ASP A 278 -11.27 19.62 -15.70
N ALA A 279 -9.97 19.92 -15.69
CA ALA A 279 -8.93 18.98 -16.08
C ALA A 279 -8.65 17.88 -15.02
N LEU A 280 -9.07 18.07 -13.77
CA LEU A 280 -8.92 17.08 -12.70
C LEU A 280 -10.07 16.07 -12.62
N ASP A 281 -11.19 16.26 -13.31
CA ASP A 281 -12.31 15.32 -13.22
C ASP A 281 -11.96 13.97 -13.83
N GLY A 282 -12.07 12.90 -13.03
CA GLY A 282 -11.64 11.55 -13.40
C GLY A 282 -10.11 11.33 -13.37
N ALA A 283 -9.31 12.37 -13.17
CA ALA A 283 -7.87 12.23 -13.04
C ALA A 283 -7.51 11.45 -11.74
N PRO A 284 -6.45 10.64 -11.74
CA PRO A 284 -6.01 9.95 -10.53
C PRO A 284 -5.42 10.97 -9.54
N LEU A 285 -5.95 10.99 -8.32
CA LEU A 285 -5.39 11.68 -7.16
C LEU A 285 -5.26 10.68 -6.01
N LEU A 286 -4.07 10.60 -5.41
CA LEU A 286 -3.75 9.64 -4.35
C LEU A 286 -4.05 8.19 -4.75
N GLY A 287 -3.91 7.86 -6.04
CA GLY A 287 -4.24 6.54 -6.62
C GLY A 287 -5.73 6.27 -6.87
N LEU A 288 -6.62 7.24 -6.66
CA LEU A 288 -8.08 7.08 -6.84
C LEU A 288 -8.64 8.11 -7.84
N PRO A 289 -9.71 7.77 -8.58
CA PRO A 289 -10.32 8.72 -9.51
C PRO A 289 -10.94 9.89 -8.74
N ALA A 290 -10.49 11.10 -9.06
CA ALA A 290 -11.02 12.32 -8.49
C ALA A 290 -12.39 12.67 -9.10
N ARG A 291 -13.28 13.21 -8.28
CA ARG A 291 -14.56 13.77 -8.71
C ARG A 291 -14.63 15.24 -8.37
N VAL A 292 -14.85 16.07 -9.37
CA VAL A 292 -14.88 17.51 -9.18
C VAL A 292 -16.20 17.96 -8.55
N VAL A 293 -16.12 18.81 -7.53
CA VAL A 293 -17.27 19.41 -6.85
C VAL A 293 -17.45 20.84 -7.34
N ARG A 294 -18.61 21.11 -7.93
CA ARG A 294 -19.02 22.45 -8.34
C ARG A 294 -19.92 23.06 -7.27
N GLY A 295 -19.66 24.32 -6.92
CA GLY A 295 -20.44 25.06 -5.94
C GLY A 295 -19.86 25.06 -4.52
N ALA A 296 -20.61 25.68 -3.61
CA ALA A 296 -20.19 25.89 -2.23
C ALA A 296 -20.48 24.68 -1.32
N ASP A 297 -21.46 23.86 -1.70
CA ASP A 297 -21.95 22.75 -0.88
C ASP A 297 -20.93 21.60 -0.80
N GLU A 298 -21.02 20.85 0.29
CA GLU A 298 -20.21 19.64 0.48
C GLU A 298 -20.73 18.49 -0.38
N PRO A 299 -19.84 17.66 -0.94
CA PRO A 299 -20.25 16.53 -1.75
C PRO A 299 -20.93 15.44 -0.91
N THR A 300 -21.88 14.71 -1.49
CA THR A 300 -22.43 13.51 -0.88
C THR A 300 -21.54 12.30 -1.18
N ALA A 301 -21.02 11.66 -0.14
CA ALA A 301 -20.27 10.41 -0.24
C ALA A 301 -21.12 9.22 0.25
N SER A 302 -21.04 8.09 -0.45
CA SER A 302 -21.74 6.86 -0.06
C SER A 302 -21.00 6.07 1.03
N GLY A 303 -19.80 6.49 1.43
CA GLY A 303 -18.95 5.81 2.39
C GLY A 303 -17.70 6.65 2.67
N PRO A 304 -16.66 6.06 3.29
CA PRO A 304 -15.43 6.78 3.58
C PRO A 304 -14.83 7.44 2.36
N ALA A 305 -14.55 8.74 2.46
CA ALA A 305 -14.02 9.53 1.36
C ALA A 305 -13.20 10.72 1.86
N LEU A 306 -12.42 11.28 0.94
CA LEU A 306 -11.68 12.51 1.09
C LEU A 306 -12.33 13.61 0.28
N TYR A 307 -12.38 14.81 0.86
CA TYR A 307 -12.75 16.03 0.15
C TYR A 307 -11.62 17.05 0.29
N LEU A 308 -11.05 17.41 -0.86
CA LEU A 308 -9.90 18.29 -0.98
C LEU A 308 -10.37 19.64 -1.53
N VAL A 309 -10.30 20.69 -0.71
CA VAL A 309 -10.58 22.06 -1.15
C VAL A 309 -9.25 22.76 -1.41
N VAL A 310 -8.90 22.86 -2.68
CA VAL A 310 -7.69 23.51 -3.18
C VAL A 310 -7.99 24.98 -3.45
N THR A 311 -7.32 25.88 -2.75
CA THR A 311 -7.41 27.32 -2.96
C THR A 311 -6.07 27.84 -3.47
N LEU A 312 -6.04 28.32 -4.71
CA LEU A 312 -4.90 29.01 -5.31
C LEU A 312 -4.87 30.44 -4.79
N THR A 313 -3.77 30.83 -4.14
CA THR A 313 -3.66 32.12 -3.43
C THR A 313 -2.76 33.12 -4.15
N SER A 314 -1.77 32.63 -4.91
CA SER A 314 -0.87 33.51 -5.66
C SER A 314 -0.21 32.77 -6.82
N SER A 315 0.14 33.53 -7.86
CA SER A 315 0.99 33.09 -8.96
C SER A 315 2.06 34.15 -9.25
N THR A 316 3.29 33.71 -9.47
CA THR A 316 4.41 34.49 -10.01
C THR A 316 4.82 33.88 -11.35
N ASP A 317 5.79 34.49 -12.04
CA ASP A 317 6.31 33.99 -13.33
C ASP A 317 6.92 32.59 -13.26
N SER A 318 7.26 32.10 -12.06
CA SER A 318 7.92 30.81 -11.86
C SER A 318 7.21 29.89 -10.87
N GLN A 319 6.24 30.37 -10.10
CA GLN A 319 5.62 29.57 -9.03
C GLN A 319 4.14 29.86 -8.84
N THR A 320 3.38 28.83 -8.47
CA THR A 320 2.00 28.93 -8.01
C THR A 320 1.92 28.42 -6.58
N ALA A 321 1.29 29.19 -5.69
CA ALA A 321 1.09 28.81 -4.31
C ALA A 321 -0.40 28.71 -3.97
N GLY A 322 -0.70 27.82 -3.02
CA GLY A 322 -2.06 27.64 -2.54
C GLY A 322 -2.12 26.89 -1.21
N ARG A 323 -3.35 26.58 -0.81
CA ARG A 323 -3.68 25.80 0.38
C ARG A 323 -4.65 24.69 0.01
N ILE A 324 -4.57 23.58 0.72
CA ILE A 324 -5.48 22.44 0.56
C ILE A 324 -6.10 22.17 1.91
N ALA A 325 -7.39 22.45 2.07
CA ALA A 325 -8.13 21.94 3.22
C ALA A 325 -8.54 20.49 2.93
N VAL A 326 -8.21 19.60 3.85
CA VAL A 326 -8.47 18.15 3.72
C VAL A 326 -9.56 17.78 4.69
N HIS A 327 -10.67 17.29 4.15
CA HIS A 327 -11.80 16.81 4.93
C HIS A 327 -11.97 15.31 4.74
N GLY A 328 -12.35 14.62 5.80
CA GLY A 328 -12.66 13.20 5.79
C GLY A 328 -14.10 12.96 6.21
N VAL A 329 -14.79 12.04 5.55
CA VAL A 329 -16.12 11.57 5.95
C VAL A 329 -16.04 10.12 6.37
N GLY A 330 -16.51 9.81 7.57
CA GLY A 330 -16.46 8.48 8.17
C GLY A 330 -17.82 7.79 8.19
N ARG A 331 -18.06 6.98 9.22
CA ARG A 331 -19.33 6.27 9.42
C ARG A 331 -20.52 7.22 9.61
N ASP A 332 -20.31 8.34 10.28
CA ASP A 332 -21.37 9.27 10.66
C ASP A 332 -21.83 10.16 9.49
N ARG A 333 -21.19 10.01 8.31
CA ARG A 333 -21.49 10.74 7.08
C ARG A 333 -21.40 12.26 7.18
N GLU A 334 -20.78 12.76 8.25
CA GLU A 334 -20.44 14.15 8.43
C GLU A 334 -19.00 14.41 7.98
N TRP A 335 -18.80 15.50 7.24
CA TRP A 335 -17.47 15.92 6.82
C TRP A 335 -16.73 16.55 8.00
N THR A 336 -15.60 15.96 8.36
CA THR A 336 -14.74 16.47 9.43
C THR A 336 -13.49 17.10 8.85
N ASN A 337 -13.10 18.27 9.37
CA ASN A 337 -11.87 18.93 8.96
C ASN A 337 -10.65 18.17 9.52
N GLY A 338 -9.85 17.57 8.64
CA GLY A 338 -8.60 16.89 9.00
C GLY A 338 -7.42 17.83 9.12
N GLY A 339 -7.46 19.01 8.50
CA GLY A 339 -6.44 20.05 8.57
C GLY A 339 -6.15 20.70 7.22
N THR A 340 -5.03 21.43 7.15
CA THR A 340 -4.63 22.16 5.95
C THR A 340 -3.19 21.82 5.56
N ALA A 341 -2.97 21.57 4.27
CA ALA A 341 -1.66 21.42 3.64
C ALA A 341 -1.32 22.64 2.77
N LYS A 342 -0.03 22.90 2.58
CA LYS A 342 0.46 23.97 1.69
C LYS A 342 0.74 23.38 0.31
N LEU A 343 0.22 24.03 -0.73
CA LEU A 343 0.49 23.71 -2.13
C LEU A 343 1.54 24.68 -2.67
N ALA A 344 2.58 24.14 -3.28
CA ALA A 344 3.58 24.91 -4.00
C ALA A 344 3.93 24.16 -5.30
N LEU A 345 3.82 24.86 -6.42
CA LEU A 345 4.12 24.36 -7.76
C LEU A 345 5.19 25.25 -8.38
N ASP A 346 6.20 24.65 -9.02
CA ASP A 346 7.29 25.36 -9.69
C ASP A 346 6.92 25.76 -11.13
N ALA A 347 5.74 26.34 -11.30
CA ALA A 347 5.27 26.92 -12.55
C ALA A 347 4.23 28.04 -12.31
N PRO A 348 4.12 29.04 -13.19
CA PRO A 348 3.01 30.00 -13.18
C PRO A 348 1.68 29.27 -13.46
N THR A 349 0.57 29.77 -12.91
CA THR A 349 -0.72 29.06 -12.96
C THR A 349 -1.21 28.79 -14.40
N SER A 350 -0.90 29.70 -15.33
CA SER A 350 -1.20 29.55 -16.76
C SER A 350 -0.53 28.33 -17.41
N SER A 351 0.60 27.87 -16.86
CA SER A 351 1.37 26.73 -17.35
C SER A 351 1.13 25.45 -16.54
N VAL A 352 0.37 25.54 -15.44
CA VAL A 352 -0.04 24.37 -14.65
C VAL A 352 -1.11 23.62 -15.43
N ASP A 353 -0.90 22.32 -15.62
CA ASP A 353 -1.88 21.37 -16.13
C ASP A 353 -2.43 20.47 -15.01
N ALA A 354 -3.37 19.58 -15.34
CA ALA A 354 -3.95 18.64 -14.38
C ALA A 354 -2.91 17.74 -13.73
N ILE A 355 -1.88 17.35 -14.48
CA ILE A 355 -0.86 16.39 -14.05
C ILE A 355 0.03 17.04 -12.98
N MET A 356 0.49 18.26 -13.24
CA MET A 356 1.31 19.03 -12.32
C MET A 356 0.51 19.39 -11.06
N LEU A 357 -0.75 19.82 -11.22
CA LEU A 357 -1.61 20.13 -10.07
C LEU A 357 -1.88 18.88 -9.23
N GLY A 358 -2.24 17.75 -9.87
CA GLY A 358 -2.51 16.50 -9.17
C GLY A 358 -1.30 15.99 -8.39
N SER A 359 -0.12 16.02 -9.00
CA SER A 359 1.14 15.67 -8.33
C SER A 359 1.45 16.59 -7.15
N GLY A 360 1.18 17.89 -7.30
CA GLY A 360 1.33 18.86 -6.21
C GLY A 360 0.36 18.62 -5.06
N ILE A 361 -0.89 18.28 -5.36
CA ILE A 361 -1.90 17.90 -4.36
C ILE A 361 -1.44 16.65 -3.61
N ASP A 362 -1.06 15.60 -4.33
CA ASP A 362 -0.63 14.33 -3.74
C ASP A 362 0.56 14.53 -2.79
N ARG A 363 1.59 15.26 -3.24
CA ARG A 363 2.76 15.57 -2.41
C ARG A 363 2.40 16.42 -1.19
N ALA A 364 1.55 17.43 -1.35
CA ALA A 364 1.14 18.31 -0.26
C ALA A 364 0.33 17.56 0.81
N VAL A 365 -0.61 16.71 0.40
CA VAL A 365 -1.40 15.87 1.30
C VAL A 365 -0.50 14.81 1.96
N ALA A 366 0.30 14.10 1.18
CA ALA A 366 1.19 13.05 1.69
C ALA A 366 2.16 13.58 2.74
N SER A 367 2.84 14.69 2.46
CA SER A 367 3.81 15.29 3.39
C SER A 367 3.18 15.84 4.68
N LYS A 368 1.89 16.16 4.67
CA LYS A 368 1.18 16.70 5.84
C LYS A 368 0.53 15.62 6.69
N PHE A 369 -0.03 14.60 6.05
CA PHE A 369 -0.90 13.62 6.70
C PHE A 369 -0.27 12.24 6.84
N VAL A 370 0.87 11.98 6.21
CA VAL A 370 1.64 10.75 6.43
C VAL A 370 2.98 11.12 7.06
N THR A 371 3.22 10.60 8.26
CA THR A 371 4.44 10.87 9.01
C THR A 371 5.37 9.68 8.92
N VAL A 372 6.66 9.93 8.64
CA VAL A 372 7.70 8.90 8.61
C VAL A 372 8.73 9.24 9.69
N ARG A 373 8.94 8.33 10.63
CA ARG A 373 9.86 8.52 11.77
C ARG A 373 10.87 7.39 11.83
N SER A 374 12.14 7.72 12.08
CA SER A 374 13.17 6.70 12.28
C SER A 374 13.10 6.13 13.69
N LEU A 375 13.05 4.80 13.81
CA LEU A 375 13.17 4.07 15.07
C LEU A 375 14.60 3.62 15.38
N GLY A 376 15.51 3.75 14.41
CA GLY A 376 16.91 3.35 14.52
C GLY A 376 17.30 2.22 13.57
N ASN A 377 18.50 1.69 13.79
CA ASN A 377 19.12 0.70 12.90
C ASN A 377 18.61 -0.71 13.22
N ALA A 378 18.46 -1.54 12.19
CA ALA A 378 18.10 -2.94 12.25
C ALA A 378 18.99 -3.77 11.29
N ASP A 379 18.95 -5.10 11.42
CA ASP A 379 19.62 -5.97 10.46
C ASP A 379 18.99 -5.80 9.08
N GLY A 380 19.79 -5.34 8.10
CA GLY A 380 19.34 -5.10 6.74
C GLY A 380 18.84 -3.67 6.43
N GLY A 381 18.93 -2.72 7.38
CA GLY A 381 18.59 -1.31 7.11
C GLY A 381 18.21 -0.51 8.35
N ASN A 382 17.58 0.65 8.16
CA ASN A 382 16.94 1.39 9.23
C ASN A 382 15.45 1.09 9.26
N ARG A 383 14.93 1.00 10.48
CA ARG A 383 13.52 0.83 10.74
C ARG A 383 12.86 2.20 10.77
N LEU A 384 11.93 2.41 9.86
CA LEU A 384 11.06 3.57 9.85
C LEU A 384 9.66 3.17 10.28
N VAL A 385 8.96 4.05 10.97
CA VAL A 385 7.52 3.95 11.23
C VAL A 385 6.81 4.91 10.31
N VAL A 386 5.89 4.37 9.53
CA VAL A 386 4.96 5.12 8.69
C VAL A 386 3.65 5.24 9.47
N GLU A 387 3.15 6.46 9.65
CA GLU A 387 1.90 6.75 10.33
C GLU A 387 0.91 7.36 9.35
N ASN A 388 -0.28 6.77 9.28
CA ASN A 388 -1.34 7.21 8.39
C ASN A 388 -2.32 8.14 9.12
N GLY A 389 -2.33 9.42 8.78
CA GLY A 389 -3.30 10.40 9.27
C GLY A 389 -4.53 10.56 8.38
N LEU A 390 -4.65 9.79 7.28
CA LEU A 390 -5.77 9.84 6.33
C LEU A 390 -6.90 8.87 6.75
N PRO A 391 -8.15 9.12 6.29
CA PRO A 391 -9.32 8.30 6.62
C PRO A 391 -9.46 7.02 5.78
N MET A 392 -8.43 6.64 5.01
CA MET A 392 -8.41 5.46 4.14
C MET A 392 -7.10 4.68 4.29
N THR A 393 -7.07 3.41 3.90
CA THR A 393 -5.86 2.59 3.97
C THR A 393 -4.80 3.08 2.98
N LEU A 394 -3.54 3.21 3.45
CA LEU A 394 -2.39 3.38 2.57
C LEU A 394 -2.08 2.04 1.91
N ALA A 395 -2.24 1.99 0.59
CA ALA A 395 -1.96 0.82 -0.24
C ALA A 395 -0.51 0.78 -0.71
N GLY A 396 0.01 1.95 -1.10
CA GLY A 396 1.38 2.11 -1.59
C GLY A 396 2.01 3.40 -1.08
N LEU A 397 3.33 3.40 -0.97
CA LEU A 397 4.11 4.54 -0.49
C LEU A 397 5.48 4.57 -1.18
N THR A 398 5.88 5.73 -1.69
CA THR A 398 7.26 5.93 -2.15
C THR A 398 7.98 6.88 -1.20
N LEU A 399 9.12 6.44 -0.68
CA LEU A 399 10.00 7.25 0.16
C LEU A 399 11.17 7.78 -0.66
N ASP A 400 11.37 9.10 -0.64
CA ASP A 400 12.64 9.71 -1.01
C ASP A 400 13.61 9.60 0.16
N THR A 401 14.67 8.81 -0.03
CA THR A 401 15.63 8.46 1.02
C THR A 401 16.95 9.24 0.94
N ALA A 402 17.07 10.22 0.05
CA ALA A 402 18.31 10.96 -0.13
C ALA A 402 18.39 12.26 0.68
N ALA A 403 19.61 12.59 1.11
CA ALA A 403 19.93 13.93 1.62
C ALA A 403 20.12 14.97 0.48
N THR A 404 20.51 14.50 -0.72
CA THR A 404 20.68 15.29 -1.95
C THR A 404 20.64 14.36 -3.18
N GLY A 405 19.45 14.16 -3.77
CA GLY A 405 19.23 13.52 -5.09
C GLY A 405 19.32 11.98 -5.14
N GLY A 406 18.37 11.21 -4.61
CA GLY A 406 17.11 10.90 -5.28
C GLY A 406 16.90 9.37 -5.34
N ALA A 407 17.08 8.66 -4.23
CA ALA A 407 16.81 7.22 -4.16
C ALA A 407 15.36 7.02 -3.69
N LEU A 408 14.47 6.84 -4.65
CA LEU A 408 13.06 6.52 -4.42
C LEU A 408 12.93 5.04 -4.06
N VAL A 409 12.38 4.75 -2.89
CA VAL A 409 12.13 3.40 -2.41
C VAL A 409 10.62 3.17 -2.38
N PRO A 410 10.08 2.35 -3.30
CA PRO A 410 8.66 2.01 -3.31
C PRO A 410 8.35 0.94 -2.26
N PHE A 411 7.19 1.08 -1.64
CA PHE A 411 6.57 0.12 -0.73
C PHE A 411 5.16 -0.18 -1.23
N ASP A 412 5.00 -1.35 -1.82
CA ASP A 412 3.69 -1.85 -2.25
C ASP A 412 3.05 -2.70 -1.14
N GLY A 413 1.72 -2.66 -1.06
CA GLY A 413 0.95 -3.46 -0.11
C GLY A 413 1.27 -3.18 1.36
N ILE A 414 1.49 -1.90 1.71
CA ILE A 414 1.82 -1.51 3.09
C ILE A 414 0.63 -1.66 4.05
N GLY A 415 -0.60 -1.48 3.53
CA GLY A 415 -1.86 -1.73 4.22
C GLY A 415 -2.05 -0.98 5.54
N VAL A 416 -1.50 0.23 5.68
CA VAL A 416 -1.63 1.00 6.92
C VAL A 416 -3.02 1.61 6.99
N GLY A 417 -3.88 1.06 7.85
CA GLY A 417 -5.23 1.58 8.07
C GLY A 417 -5.25 3.03 8.61
N PRO A 418 -6.42 3.69 8.60
CA PRO A 418 -6.57 5.05 9.10
C PRO A 418 -6.11 5.19 10.55
N LEU A 419 -5.34 6.22 10.88
CA LEU A 419 -4.83 6.48 12.25
C LEU A 419 -4.02 5.30 12.83
N ARG A 420 -3.37 4.53 11.95
CA ARG A 420 -2.46 3.44 12.31
C ARG A 420 -1.05 3.73 11.88
N SER A 421 -0.14 2.87 12.33
CA SER A 421 1.24 2.90 11.91
C SER A 421 1.76 1.51 11.60
N ALA A 422 2.76 1.44 10.74
CA ALA A 422 3.47 0.21 10.41
C ALA A 422 4.98 0.47 10.34
N GLU A 423 5.76 -0.54 10.68
CA GLU A 423 7.20 -0.52 10.51
C GLU A 423 7.58 -0.94 9.08
N VAL A 424 8.52 -0.21 8.48
CA VAL A 424 9.14 -0.53 7.19
C VAL A 424 10.66 -0.48 7.32
N LEU A 425 11.35 -1.30 6.53
CA LEU A 425 12.81 -1.32 6.47
C LEU A 425 13.28 -0.59 5.21
N VAL A 426 14.19 0.36 5.37
CA VAL A 426 14.86 1.07 4.27
C VAL A 426 16.37 1.00 4.42
N PRO A 427 17.14 1.04 3.33
CA PRO A 427 18.61 1.10 3.42
C PRO A 427 19.16 2.46 3.93
N ALA A 428 18.32 3.47 4.17
CA ALA A 428 18.72 4.84 4.48
C ALA A 428 18.30 5.31 5.89
N ALA A 429 18.99 6.29 6.47
CA ALA A 429 18.77 6.74 7.85
C ALA A 429 17.40 7.41 8.09
N SER A 430 16.86 8.01 7.03
CA SER A 430 15.57 8.70 7.02
C SER A 430 14.95 8.63 5.63
N GLY A 431 13.65 8.90 5.56
CA GLY A 431 12.94 9.07 4.30
C GLY A 431 11.84 10.13 4.44
N ARG A 432 11.57 10.84 3.35
CA ARG A 432 10.41 11.71 3.21
C ARG A 432 9.42 11.06 2.26
N VAL A 433 8.13 11.25 2.51
CA VAL A 433 7.11 10.79 1.56
C VAL A 433 7.19 11.60 0.28
N ASP A 434 7.40 10.91 -0.83
CA ASP A 434 7.36 11.49 -2.18
C ASP A 434 5.94 11.34 -2.78
N SER A 435 5.40 10.12 -2.73
CA SER A 435 4.07 9.79 -3.23
C SER A 435 3.39 8.73 -2.37
N LEU A 436 2.06 8.66 -2.41
CA LEU A 436 1.25 7.64 -1.74
C LEU A 436 0.10 7.18 -2.63
N GLN A 437 -0.42 5.99 -2.34
CA GLN A 437 -1.61 5.44 -2.99
C GLN A 437 -2.60 4.95 -1.93
N LEU A 438 -3.88 5.23 -2.14
CA LEU A 438 -5.02 4.77 -1.35
C LEU A 438 -5.79 3.73 -2.17
N ASN A 439 -6.32 2.67 -1.54
CA ASN A 439 -7.07 1.64 -2.27
C ASN A 439 -8.60 1.69 -2.05
N GLY A 440 -9.15 2.81 -1.57
CA GLY A 440 -10.59 2.98 -1.34
C GLY A 440 -11.19 2.07 -0.26
N LEU A 441 -10.33 1.30 0.44
CA LEU A 441 -10.62 0.32 1.48
C LEU A 441 -9.78 0.55 2.74
#